data_AF-A0A2V7QDJ7-F1
#
_entry.id   AF-A0A2V7QDJ7-F1
#
_cell.length_a   1.000
_cell.length_b   1.000
_cell.length_c   1.000
_cell.angle_alpha   90.00
_cell.angle_beta   90.00
_cell.angle_gamma   90.00
#
_symmetry.space_group_name_H-M   'P 1'
#
loop_
_entity.id
_entity.type
_entity.pdbx_description
1 polymer ?
#
loop_
_entity_poly.entity_id
_entity_poly.type
_entity_poly.pdbx_seq_one_letter_code
_entity_poly.pdbx_strand_id
1 'polypeptide(L)'
;MLLMAAACRTGPAPLRLGTTYTVQQSGALAVLESLWTAPPPLATVIAPSGQVLHAAANGDLDVVITHAPALEQRLLVGPGHALLRCPLAASRFAVVGPAADPARVATAATAVDAFRRIAAATAPFVSRGDSSGTHVKELALWRAAGVTPAPGWYLESGADQ
;
A
#
# COMPACT_ATOMS: atom_id res chain seq x y z
N MET A 1 -42.53 22.71 -3.26
CA MET A 1 -41.79 23.84 -2.66
C MET A 1 -40.30 23.51 -2.78
N LEU A 2 -39.58 24.15 -3.71
CA LEU A 2 -38.13 24.00 -3.84
C LEU A 2 -37.46 25.07 -2.97
N LEU A 3 -36.60 24.65 -2.03
CA LEU A 3 -35.74 25.55 -1.30
C LEU A 3 -34.38 25.59 -1.99
N MET A 4 -33.89 26.81 -2.26
CA MET A 4 -32.52 27.06 -2.68
C MET A 4 -31.78 27.65 -1.47
N ALA A 5 -30.81 26.89 -0.94
CA ALA A 5 -29.92 27.36 0.11
C ALA A 5 -28.54 27.60 -0.49
N ALA A 6 -28.11 28.86 -0.54
CA ALA A 6 -26.76 29.25 -0.93
C ALA A 6 -25.96 29.50 0.35
N ALA A 7 -24.98 28.65 0.64
CA ALA A 7 -24.03 28.87 1.72
C ALA A 7 -22.83 29.65 1.19
N CYS A 8 -22.66 30.90 1.60
CA CYS A 8 -21.41 31.62 1.42
C CYS A 8 -20.33 30.96 2.29
N ARG A 9 -19.31 30.35 1.68
CA ARG A 9 -18.11 29.93 2.43
C ARG A 9 -17.20 31.14 2.59
N THR A 10 -17.02 31.61 3.83
CA THR A 10 -15.99 32.59 4.19
C THR A 10 -14.72 31.84 4.59
N GLY A 11 -13.71 31.80 3.72
CA GLY A 11 -12.41 31.16 3.97
C GLY A 11 -11.92 30.33 2.76
N PRO A 12 -10.60 30.05 2.65
CA PRO A 12 -10.08 29.17 1.61
C PRO A 12 -10.66 27.77 1.75
N ALA A 13 -11.15 27.19 0.65
CA ALA A 13 -11.65 25.82 0.66
C ALA A 13 -10.53 24.87 1.11
N PRO A 14 -10.82 23.88 1.97
CA PRO A 14 -9.82 22.91 2.39
C PRO A 14 -9.30 22.12 1.20
N LEU A 15 -8.02 21.76 1.22
CA LEU A 15 -7.47 20.80 0.28
C LEU A 15 -7.93 19.40 0.67
N ARG A 16 -8.68 18.74 -0.21
CA ARG A 16 -9.27 17.42 0.04
C ARG A 16 -8.27 16.32 -0.32
N LEU A 17 -7.74 15.66 0.69
CA LEU A 17 -6.75 14.60 0.55
C LEU A 17 -7.40 13.23 0.74
N GLY A 18 -7.40 12.38 -0.28
CA GLY A 18 -7.80 10.97 -0.16
C GLY A 18 -6.61 10.05 0.08
N THR A 19 -6.71 9.13 1.03
CA THR A 19 -5.65 8.15 1.30
C THR A 19 -6.21 6.81 1.78
N THR A 20 -5.33 5.83 1.94
CA THR A 20 -5.68 4.45 2.31
C THR A 20 -5.34 4.14 3.76
N TYR A 21 -6.04 3.17 4.35
CA TYR A 21 -5.77 2.70 5.71
C TYR A 21 -4.29 2.30 5.90
N THR A 22 -3.66 1.68 4.91
CA THR A 22 -2.23 1.32 4.97
C THR A 22 -1.31 2.54 5.12
N VAL A 23 -1.65 3.66 4.48
CA VAL A 23 -0.87 4.92 4.57
C VAL A 23 -1.11 5.60 5.92
N GLN A 24 -2.32 5.49 6.47
CA GLN A 24 -2.61 5.96 7.83
C GLN A 24 -1.84 5.13 8.87
N GLN A 25 -1.94 3.81 8.80
CA GLN A 25 -1.33 2.85 9.73
C GLN A 25 0.21 2.89 9.71
N SER A 26 0.82 3.30 8.60
CA SER A 26 2.28 3.48 8.54
C SER A 26 2.77 4.72 9.30
N GLY A 27 1.87 5.59 9.76
CA GLY A 27 2.20 6.87 10.38
C GLY A 27 2.57 7.97 9.36
N ALA A 28 2.64 7.66 8.07
CA ALA A 28 3.01 8.63 7.04
C ALA A 28 2.02 9.80 6.97
N LEU A 29 0.72 9.53 7.14
CA LEU A 29 -0.31 10.58 7.18
C LEU A 29 -0.09 11.54 8.34
N ALA A 30 0.19 11.03 9.54
CA ALA A 30 0.41 11.87 10.72
C ALA A 30 1.65 12.78 10.57
N VAL A 31 2.70 12.29 9.90
CA VAL A 31 3.87 13.12 9.55
C VAL A 31 3.51 14.19 8.53
N LEU A 32 2.71 13.85 7.51
CA LEU A 32 2.28 14.83 6.51
C LEU A 32 1.43 15.94 7.14
N GLU A 33 0.47 15.56 7.98
CA GLU A 33 -0.41 16.49 8.69
C GLU A 33 0.38 17.41 9.64
N SER A 34 1.41 16.91 10.32
CA SER A 34 2.25 17.73 11.21
C SER A 34 3.14 18.74 10.46
N LEU A 35 3.52 18.43 9.21
CA LEU A 35 4.28 19.33 8.35
C LEU A 35 3.41 20.37 7.64
N TRP A 36 2.09 20.18 7.62
CA TRP A 36 1.16 21.07 6.94
C TRP A 36 0.68 22.21 7.85
N THR A 37 1.40 23.35 7.80
CA THR A 37 1.19 24.47 8.74
C THR A 37 0.54 25.70 8.11
N ALA A 38 0.40 25.74 6.79
CA ALA A 38 -0.11 26.91 6.06
C ALA A 38 -1.46 26.62 5.37
N PRO A 39 -2.29 27.65 5.13
CA PRO A 39 -3.54 27.49 4.39
C PRO A 39 -3.29 27.03 2.94
N PRO A 40 -4.26 26.30 2.33
CA PRO A 40 -5.56 25.92 2.88
C PRO A 40 -5.47 24.77 3.92
N PRO A 41 -6.44 24.63 4.84
CA PRO A 41 -6.48 23.49 5.76
C PRO A 41 -6.63 22.16 4.99
N LEU A 42 -6.10 21.06 5.54
CA LEU A 42 -6.29 19.72 4.98
C LEU A 42 -7.61 19.11 5.46
N ALA A 43 -8.37 18.52 4.55
CA ALA A 43 -9.50 17.65 4.85
C ALA A 43 -9.22 16.23 4.34
N THR A 44 -8.88 15.33 5.25
CA THR A 44 -8.46 13.97 4.90
C THR A 44 -9.65 13.00 4.84
N VAL A 45 -9.72 12.19 3.78
CA VAL A 45 -10.65 11.07 3.61
C VAL A 45 -9.86 9.78 3.53
N ILE A 46 -10.19 8.80 4.38
CA ILE A 46 -9.48 7.52 4.45
C ILE A 46 -10.43 6.40 4.04
N ALA A 47 -10.08 5.70 2.98
CA ALA A 47 -10.90 4.63 2.42
C ALA A 47 -10.03 3.63 1.61
N PRO A 48 -10.56 2.47 1.19
CA PRO A 48 -9.85 1.56 0.29
C PRO A 48 -9.46 2.24 -1.03
N SER A 49 -8.34 1.84 -1.63
CA SER A 49 -7.79 2.47 -2.85
C SER A 49 -8.81 2.66 -3.96
N GLY A 50 -9.70 1.68 -4.19
CA GLY A 50 -10.75 1.79 -5.20
C GLY A 50 -11.70 2.96 -4.95
N GLN A 51 -12.17 3.13 -3.72
CA GLN A 51 -13.09 4.21 -3.36
C GLN A 51 -12.42 5.58 -3.48
N VAL A 52 -11.19 5.71 -2.97
CA VAL A 52 -10.40 6.95 -3.07
C VAL A 52 -10.17 7.35 -4.53
N LEU A 53 -9.76 6.40 -5.38
CA LEU A 53 -9.49 6.68 -6.80
C LEU A 53 -10.76 7.01 -7.58
N HIS A 54 -11.90 6.38 -7.26
CA HIS A 54 -13.19 6.74 -7.87
C HIS A 54 -13.66 8.14 -7.45
N ALA A 55 -13.56 8.49 -6.16
CA ALA A 55 -13.88 9.83 -5.68
C ALA A 55 -12.99 10.90 -6.34
N ALA A 56 -11.70 10.63 -6.52
CA ALA A 56 -10.80 11.53 -7.24
C ALA A 56 -11.17 11.65 -8.73
N ALA A 57 -11.52 10.56 -9.40
CA ALA A 57 -11.97 10.61 -10.80
C ALA A 57 -13.27 11.42 -10.98
N ASN A 58 -14.10 11.53 -9.94
CA ASN A 58 -15.31 12.34 -9.92
C ASN A 58 -15.07 13.82 -9.53
N GLY A 59 -13.84 14.21 -9.15
CA GLY A 59 -13.52 15.56 -8.68
C GLY A 59 -13.88 15.82 -7.21
N ASP A 60 -14.21 14.78 -6.44
CA ASP A 60 -14.53 14.88 -5.02
C ASP A 60 -13.28 15.11 -4.15
N LEU A 61 -12.10 14.77 -4.68
CA LEU A 61 -10.80 14.88 -4.01
C LEU A 61 -9.82 15.68 -4.87
N ASP A 62 -8.97 16.49 -4.23
CA ASP A 62 -7.96 17.32 -4.91
C ASP A 62 -6.63 16.58 -5.06
N VAL A 63 -6.26 15.80 -4.05
CA VAL A 63 -5.01 15.03 -3.99
C VAL A 63 -5.32 13.62 -3.50
N VAL A 64 -4.65 12.62 -4.06
CA VAL A 64 -4.72 11.24 -3.57
C VAL A 64 -3.34 10.65 -3.31
N ILE A 65 -3.20 9.92 -2.20
CA ILE A 65 -2.02 9.14 -1.85
C ILE A 65 -2.44 7.67 -1.76
N THR A 66 -2.08 6.90 -2.79
CA THR A 66 -2.43 5.48 -2.91
C THR A 66 -1.20 4.64 -3.21
N HIS A 67 -1.38 3.32 -3.22
CA HIS A 67 -0.34 2.33 -3.53
C HIS A 67 -0.85 1.30 -4.55
N ALA A 68 -1.65 1.74 -5.53
CA ALA A 68 -2.31 0.86 -6.49
C ALA A 68 -2.03 1.31 -7.94
N PRO A 69 -0.79 1.13 -8.46
CA PRO A 69 -0.35 1.71 -9.72
C PRO A 69 -1.24 1.37 -10.93
N ALA A 70 -1.75 0.14 -10.99
CA ALA A 70 -2.64 -0.29 -12.07
C ALA A 70 -3.99 0.43 -12.04
N LEU A 71 -4.56 0.65 -10.84
CA LEU A 71 -5.82 1.38 -10.69
C LEU A 71 -5.63 2.88 -10.92
N GLU A 72 -4.55 3.46 -10.40
CA GLU A 72 -4.16 4.86 -10.66
C GLU A 72 -4.06 5.13 -12.16
N GLN A 73 -3.38 4.23 -12.89
CA GLN A 73 -3.24 4.34 -14.34
C GLN A 73 -4.59 4.28 -15.05
N ARG A 74 -5.46 3.35 -14.64
CA ARG A 74 -6.76 3.11 -15.29
C ARG A 74 -7.78 4.23 -15.02
N LEU A 75 -7.84 4.74 -13.78
CA LEU A 75 -8.91 5.64 -13.33
C LEU A 75 -8.53 7.12 -13.41
N LEU A 76 -7.24 7.46 -13.26
CA LEU A 76 -6.80 8.85 -13.18
C LEU A 76 -5.89 9.25 -14.34
N VAL A 77 -4.82 8.49 -14.58
CA VAL A 77 -3.78 8.91 -15.55
C VAL A 77 -4.24 8.71 -16.98
N GLY A 78 -4.69 7.50 -17.34
CA GLY A 78 -5.11 7.16 -18.70
C GLY A 78 -6.23 8.05 -19.23
N PRO A 79 -7.29 8.33 -18.44
CA PRO A 79 -8.34 9.27 -18.81
C PRO A 79 -7.95 10.74 -18.77
N GLY A 80 -6.78 11.10 -18.21
CA GLY A 80 -6.33 12.50 -18.09
C GLY A 80 -6.91 13.27 -16.90
N HIS A 81 -7.42 12.59 -15.87
CA HIS A 81 -7.90 13.24 -14.64
C HIS A 81 -6.75 13.63 -13.68
N ALA A 82 -5.55 13.05 -13.83
CA ALA A 82 -4.39 13.40 -13.03
C ALA A 82 -3.48 14.41 -13.76
N LEU A 83 -3.36 15.62 -13.20
CA LEU A 83 -2.42 16.64 -13.70
C LEU A 83 -0.96 16.28 -13.42
N LEU A 84 -0.69 15.71 -12.23
CA LEU A 84 0.64 15.36 -11.77
C LEU A 84 0.60 14.01 -11.07
N ARG A 85 1.57 13.15 -11.39
CA ARG A 85 1.81 11.88 -10.71
C ARG A 85 3.24 11.82 -10.21
N CYS A 86 3.41 11.90 -8.90
CA CYS A 86 4.71 11.85 -8.24
C CYS A 86 4.83 10.58 -7.38
N PRO A 87 5.88 9.76 -7.57
CA PRO A 87 6.23 8.75 -6.58
C PRO A 87 6.55 9.43 -5.24
N LEU A 88 5.77 9.12 -4.20
CA LEU A 88 5.95 9.73 -2.87
C LEU A 88 6.84 8.86 -1.98
N ALA A 89 6.53 7.57 -1.91
CA ALA A 89 7.23 6.61 -1.07
C ALA A 89 7.23 5.24 -1.72
N ALA A 90 8.21 4.41 -1.36
CA ALA A 90 8.31 3.03 -1.80
C ALA A 90 8.51 2.13 -0.59
N SER A 91 7.73 1.04 -0.53
CA SER A 91 7.94 -0.02 0.44
C SER A 91 9.19 -0.81 0.10
N ARG A 92 10.03 -1.06 1.11
CA ARG A 92 11.10 -2.06 1.02
C ARG A 92 10.73 -3.25 1.89
N PHE A 93 10.96 -4.44 1.35
CA PHE A 93 10.72 -5.70 2.04
C PHE A 93 12.07 -6.32 2.37
N ALA A 94 12.15 -6.96 3.54
CA ALA A 94 13.29 -7.74 3.97
C ALA A 94 12.82 -9.15 4.32
N VAL A 95 13.66 -10.14 4.04
CA VAL A 95 13.50 -11.49 4.58
C VAL A 95 14.24 -11.52 5.91
N VAL A 96 13.54 -11.89 6.98
CA VAL A 96 14.09 -11.94 8.34
C VAL A 96 13.97 -13.36 8.87
N GLY A 97 14.92 -13.75 9.72
CA GLY A 97 15.01 -15.10 10.26
C GLY A 97 15.93 -15.18 11.48
N PRO A 98 16.12 -16.37 12.06
CA PRO A 98 16.98 -16.57 13.22
C PRO A 98 18.45 -16.29 12.89
N ALA A 99 19.23 -15.84 13.89
CA ALA A 99 20.65 -15.51 13.74
C ALA A 99 21.50 -16.70 13.24
N ALA A 100 21.08 -17.94 13.53
CA ALA A 100 21.76 -19.14 13.07
C ALA A 100 21.68 -19.36 11.54
N ASP A 101 20.75 -18.68 10.85
CA ASP A 101 20.54 -18.73 9.40
C ASP A 101 20.66 -20.15 8.78
N PRO A 102 19.83 -21.11 9.21
CA PRO A 102 19.94 -22.51 8.76
C PRO A 102 19.75 -22.66 7.23
N ALA A 103 19.00 -21.74 6.61
CA ALA A 103 18.78 -21.70 5.17
C ALA A 103 19.83 -20.87 4.40
N ARG A 104 20.83 -20.28 5.08
CA ARG A 104 21.89 -19.47 4.47
C ARG A 104 21.34 -18.32 3.60
N VAL A 105 20.26 -17.68 4.05
CA VAL A 105 19.59 -16.56 3.37
C VAL A 105 20.44 -15.29 3.36
N ALA A 106 21.26 -15.06 4.39
CA ALA A 106 22.06 -13.84 4.50
C ALA A 106 23.08 -13.66 3.37
N THR A 107 23.47 -14.76 2.72
CA THR A 107 24.40 -14.77 1.57
C THR A 107 23.67 -14.95 0.23
N ALA A 108 22.35 -14.80 0.20
CA ALA A 108 21.58 -14.88 -1.04
C ALA A 108 21.83 -13.65 -1.91
N ALA A 109 22.04 -13.87 -3.21
CA ALA A 109 22.30 -12.78 -4.15
C ALA A 109 21.02 -11.97 -4.46
N THR A 110 19.84 -12.60 -4.32
CA THR A 110 18.54 -11.99 -4.60
C THR A 110 17.48 -12.53 -3.63
N ALA A 111 16.34 -11.84 -3.52
CA ALA A 111 15.18 -12.34 -2.77
C ALA A 111 14.66 -13.68 -3.33
N VAL A 112 14.76 -13.88 -4.66
CA VAL A 112 14.36 -15.14 -5.30
C VAL A 112 15.31 -16.27 -4.92
N ASP A 113 16.62 -16.01 -4.86
CA ASP A 113 17.63 -16.95 -4.35
C ASP A 113 17.36 -17.31 -2.87
N ALA A 114 17.07 -16.31 -2.03
CA ALA A 114 16.69 -16.53 -0.64
C ALA A 114 15.49 -17.49 -0.50
N PHE A 115 14.43 -17.26 -1.29
CA PHE A 115 13.23 -18.11 -1.28
C PHE A 115 13.54 -19.55 -1.74
N ARG A 116 14.38 -19.72 -2.77
CA ARG A 116 14.84 -21.06 -3.18
C ARG A 116 15.61 -21.77 -2.07
N ARG A 117 16.50 -21.07 -1.37
CA ARG A 117 17.28 -21.64 -0.27
C ARG A 117 16.41 -22.04 0.93
N ILE A 118 15.43 -21.20 1.28
CA ILE A 118 14.43 -21.52 2.32
C ILE A 118 13.71 -22.83 1.99
N ALA A 119 13.23 -22.96 0.74
CA ALA A 119 12.54 -24.16 0.29
C ALA A 119 13.46 -25.39 0.27
N ALA A 120 14.71 -25.24 -0.23
CA ALA A 120 15.68 -26.33 -0.28
C ALA A 120 16.08 -26.84 1.11
N ALA A 121 16.12 -25.95 2.10
CA ALA A 121 16.38 -26.30 3.49
C ALA A 121 15.12 -26.81 4.23
N THR A 122 13.94 -26.75 3.60
CA THR A 122 12.63 -26.94 4.27
C THR A 122 12.52 -26.12 5.56
N ALA A 123 13.11 -24.93 5.55
CA ALA A 123 13.16 -24.08 6.73
C ALA A 123 11.76 -23.50 7.00
N PRO A 124 11.32 -23.42 8.27
CA PRO A 124 10.04 -22.83 8.60
C PRO A 124 9.92 -21.41 8.04
N PHE A 125 8.87 -21.19 7.25
CA PHE A 125 8.52 -19.91 6.64
C PHE A 125 7.12 -19.53 7.08
N VAL A 126 6.97 -18.34 7.65
CA VAL A 126 5.67 -17.82 8.10
C VAL A 126 5.12 -16.87 7.04
N SER A 127 4.06 -17.31 6.37
CA SER A 127 3.26 -16.50 5.45
C SER A 127 2.25 -15.68 6.21
N ARG A 128 1.95 -14.49 5.68
CA ARG A 128 0.86 -13.65 6.18
C ARG A 128 -0.51 -14.30 5.99
N GLY A 129 -0.73 -14.97 4.86
CA GLY A 129 -1.98 -15.68 4.54
C GLY A 129 -3.25 -14.81 4.48
N ASP A 130 -3.13 -13.48 4.46
CA ASP A 130 -4.24 -12.53 4.71
C ASP A 130 -4.66 -11.72 3.47
N SER A 131 -4.17 -12.11 2.28
CA SER A 131 -4.37 -11.38 1.02
C SER A 131 -3.88 -9.91 1.01
N SER A 132 -3.09 -9.50 2.00
CA SER A 132 -2.47 -8.17 2.06
C SER A 132 -1.45 -7.95 0.94
N GLY A 133 -1.02 -6.69 0.75
CA GLY A 133 0.07 -6.37 -0.19
C GLY A 133 1.36 -7.15 0.10
N THR A 134 1.65 -7.46 1.36
CA THR A 134 2.78 -8.30 1.76
C THR A 134 2.58 -9.74 1.31
N HIS A 135 1.40 -10.31 1.53
CA HIS A 135 1.07 -11.66 1.06
C HIS A 135 1.13 -11.75 -0.47
N VAL A 136 0.59 -10.77 -1.20
CA VAL A 136 0.68 -10.70 -2.66
C VAL A 136 2.14 -10.65 -3.12
N LYS A 137 2.99 -9.85 -2.46
CA LYS A 137 4.42 -9.76 -2.78
C LYS A 137 5.17 -11.07 -2.52
N GLU A 138 4.85 -11.73 -1.41
CA GLU A 138 5.39 -13.03 -1.04
C GLU A 138 5.03 -14.10 -2.09
N LEU A 139 3.76 -14.23 -2.45
CA LEU A 139 3.31 -15.17 -3.48
C LEU A 139 3.99 -14.93 -4.83
N ALA A 140 4.22 -13.66 -5.19
CA ALA A 140 4.97 -13.31 -6.39
C ALA A 140 6.43 -13.80 -6.34
N LEU A 141 7.08 -13.74 -5.17
CA LEU A 141 8.44 -14.24 -4.98
C LEU A 141 8.51 -15.77 -5.04
N TRP A 142 7.54 -16.49 -4.46
CA TRP A 142 7.45 -17.94 -4.60
C TRP A 142 7.31 -18.39 -6.06
N ARG A 143 6.43 -17.74 -6.81
CA ARG A 143 6.27 -17.98 -8.26
C ARG A 143 7.56 -17.69 -9.02
N ALA A 144 8.23 -16.58 -8.74
CA ALA A 144 9.52 -16.25 -9.37
C ALA A 144 10.65 -17.23 -9.00
N ALA A 145 10.59 -17.81 -7.79
CA ALA A 145 11.49 -18.87 -7.35
C ALA A 145 11.24 -20.20 -8.08
N GLY A 146 10.06 -20.38 -8.68
CA GLY A 146 9.64 -21.65 -9.28
C GLY A 146 9.28 -22.69 -8.22
N VAL A 147 8.90 -22.26 -7.02
CA VAL A 147 8.61 -23.11 -5.87
C VAL A 147 7.15 -22.96 -5.49
N THR A 148 6.46 -24.09 -5.34
CA THR A 148 5.15 -24.15 -4.68
C THR A 148 5.39 -24.52 -3.22
N PRO A 149 5.11 -23.63 -2.25
CA PRO A 149 5.25 -23.95 -0.83
C PRO A 149 4.36 -25.12 -0.43
N ALA A 150 4.84 -25.94 0.51
CA ALA A 150 4.14 -27.14 0.96
C ALA A 150 3.88 -27.13 2.47
N PRO A 151 2.78 -27.77 2.93
CA PRO A 151 2.53 -27.95 4.36
C PRO A 151 3.71 -28.60 5.08
N GLY A 152 3.98 -28.17 6.31
CA GLY A 152 5.04 -28.70 7.18
C GLY A 152 6.18 -27.72 7.43
N TRP A 153 6.53 -26.90 6.44
CA TRP A 153 7.49 -25.80 6.60
C TRP A 153 6.91 -24.45 6.17
N TYR A 154 5.87 -24.43 5.34
CA TYR A 154 5.09 -23.22 5.06
C TYR A 154 3.93 -23.11 6.06
N LEU A 155 3.97 -22.06 6.89
CA LEU A 155 3.02 -21.80 7.97
C LEU A 155 2.25 -20.52 7.66
N GLU A 156 0.94 -20.59 7.50
CA GLU A 156 0.12 -19.39 7.34
C GLU A 156 -0.26 -18.87 8.73
N SER A 157 0.14 -17.64 9.07
CA SER A 157 -0.18 -17.08 10.39
C SER A 157 -1.66 -16.71 10.53
N GLY A 158 -2.41 -16.65 9.42
CA GLY A 158 -3.85 -16.32 9.41
C GLY A 158 -4.17 -15.03 10.16
N ALA A 159 -3.24 -14.08 10.16
CA ALA A 159 -3.33 -12.89 11.02
C ALA A 159 -4.28 -11.87 10.40
N ASP A 160 -5.57 -12.18 10.46
CA ASP A 160 -6.68 -11.25 10.44
C ASP A 160 -7.20 -11.08 11.88
N GLN A 161 -6.58 -10.13 12.60
CA GLN A 161 -7.17 -9.36 13.69
C GLN A 161 -6.69 -7.92 13.55
#